data_AF-A0A7S0UJ37-F1
#
_entry.id   AF-A0A7S0UJ37-F1
#
_cell.length_a   1.000
_cell.length_b   1.000
_cell.length_c   1.000
_cell.angle_alpha   90.00
_cell.angle_beta   90.00
_cell.angle_gamma   90.00
#
_symmetry.space_group_name_H-M   'P 1'
#
loop_
_entity.id
_entity.type
_entity.pdbx_description
1 polymer ?
#
loop_
_entity_poly.entity_id
_entity_poly.type
_entity_poly.pdbx_seq_one_letter_code
_entity_poly.pdbx_strand_id
1 'polypeptide(L)'
;WPIKCLLSVGTEREYLQEVLTILNNTIPDELRHRHLEDEEKEEEKTVAPSLALTKNLVQLILESDALALEMLMGFVDDRSGTTFWQSLDHSTRLALSLMETNSFFPFLRHPDVRAWAREQLDLCFQGKSDLPTPWLQEVSVACLKNASCDVDDLRFLDDSSDPHLEPSEPYDIDTTSDTGVGELDTGCRDNPVERMKLETEKTRNALLPSSKSYGIDYDLLIPTLLLLEIRNSHWLLPLQLSTFSATESTETEEQYVPTQSLLNAACHLAGRAPGSTSSSSEEPFLFAGFDGKSAMKQCYQAKNVVAGAYLIGGKNGFLLHVSEVLHRGIGMSIPDAESFLLKDSLDLTLIVEESKTFELTDGHQKLLLLLEEHVLGIKTFGDFDFAHNRGTVDPVFCARSILRAWLCLGLGDRASSSSWLGNWLEDRLGMKSSAESSGDTPRSKNKNDASVPNKHRLACASLVRSLLWPNNAATPTKKEINAAFEEPSVVDHVVPLASTMEFEQKLLIELCQSCLGLVESVPPPVVREIQI
;
A
#
# COMPACT_ATOMS: atom_id res chain seq x y z
N TRP A 1 -6.10 37.92 26.23
CA TRP A 1 -6.23 39.20 25.50
C TRP A 1 -4.91 39.99 25.50
N PRO A 2 -4.25 40.28 26.64
CA PRO A 2 -2.99 41.04 26.63
C PRO A 2 -1.91 40.41 25.73
N ILE A 3 -1.78 39.08 25.79
CA ILE A 3 -0.84 38.32 24.95
C ILE A 3 -1.16 38.45 23.46
N LYS A 4 -2.45 38.40 23.08
CA LYS A 4 -2.88 38.61 21.68
C LYS A 4 -2.48 40.00 21.18
N CYS A 5 -2.71 41.04 21.99
CA CYS A 5 -2.31 42.40 21.64
C CYS A 5 -0.79 42.52 21.53
N LEU A 6 -0.05 41.90 22.45
CA LEU A 6 1.41 41.93 22.43
C LEU A 6 1.97 41.22 21.18
N LEU A 7 1.45 40.05 20.84
CA LEU A 7 1.83 39.31 19.62
C LEU A 7 1.49 40.12 18.35
N SER A 8 0.28 40.70 18.26
CA SER A 8 -0.10 41.55 17.13
C SER A 8 0.84 42.75 16.95
N VAL A 9 1.20 43.43 18.04
CA VAL A 9 2.18 44.53 17.99
C VAL A 9 3.58 44.02 17.62
N GLY A 10 3.98 42.85 18.13
CA GLY A 10 5.24 42.20 17.81
C GLY A 10 5.37 41.87 16.33
N THR A 11 4.34 41.26 15.74
CA THR A 11 4.31 40.93 14.31
C THR A 11 4.25 42.19 13.45
N GLU A 12 3.35 43.13 13.73
CA GLU A 12 3.19 44.36 12.90
C GLU A 12 4.42 45.27 12.90
N ARG A 13 5.25 45.20 13.94
CA ARG A 13 6.43 46.06 14.12
C ARG A 13 7.75 45.31 14.04
N GLU A 14 7.74 44.04 13.63
CA GLU A 14 8.95 43.20 13.50
C GLU A 14 9.73 43.01 14.83
N TYR A 15 9.04 43.03 15.97
CA TYR A 15 9.60 42.78 17.32
C TYR A 15 9.10 41.46 17.93
N LEU A 16 8.76 40.48 17.09
CA LEU A 16 8.19 39.22 17.56
C LEU A 16 9.15 38.48 18.52
N GLN A 17 10.45 38.48 18.22
CA GLN A 17 11.45 37.82 19.05
C GLN A 17 11.52 38.41 20.46
N GLU A 18 11.49 39.74 20.59
CA GLU A 18 11.47 40.43 21.88
C GLU A 18 10.16 40.17 22.64
N VAL A 19 9.02 40.19 21.93
CA VAL A 19 7.73 39.85 22.51
C VAL A 19 7.73 38.43 23.08
N LEU A 20 8.21 37.46 22.32
CA LEU A 20 8.28 36.07 22.78
C LEU A 20 9.29 35.91 23.93
N THR A 21 10.39 36.67 23.92
CA THR A 21 11.33 36.72 25.06
C THR A 21 10.65 37.24 26.32
N ILE A 22 9.85 38.31 26.22
CA ILE A 22 9.07 38.85 27.35
C ILE A 22 8.10 37.79 27.87
N LEU A 23 7.38 37.09 26.99
CA LEU A 23 6.47 36.01 27.39
C LEU A 23 7.22 34.87 28.08
N ASN A 24 8.35 34.43 27.51
CA ASN A 24 9.20 33.38 28.09
C ASN A 24 9.67 33.73 29.51
N ASN A 25 9.95 35.00 29.78
CA ASN A 25 10.43 35.45 31.08
C ASN A 25 9.30 35.74 32.08
N THR A 26 8.12 36.13 31.58
CA THR A 26 6.99 36.55 32.44
C THR A 26 6.09 35.39 32.83
N ILE A 27 5.86 34.45 31.91
CA ILE A 27 4.97 33.29 32.09
C ILE A 27 5.65 31.96 31.67
N PRO A 28 6.88 31.67 32.14
CA PRO A 28 7.62 30.47 31.73
C PRO A 28 6.89 29.18 32.09
N ASP A 29 6.20 29.16 33.23
CA ASP A 29 5.56 27.98 33.79
C ASP A 29 4.24 27.66 33.08
N GLU A 30 3.46 28.67 32.70
CA GLU A 30 2.25 28.50 31.88
C GLU A 30 2.57 28.05 30.45
N LEU A 31 3.67 28.57 29.87
CA LEU A 31 4.13 28.17 28.54
C LEU A 31 4.65 26.72 28.50
N ARG A 32 5.21 26.24 29.62
CA ARG A 32 5.83 24.90 29.72
C ARG A 32 4.99 23.88 30.48
N HIS A 33 3.80 24.27 30.94
CA HIS A 33 2.92 23.46 31.77
C HIS A 33 3.60 22.93 33.04
N ARG A 34 4.35 23.79 33.74
CA ARG A 34 5.05 23.42 34.96
C ARG A 34 4.20 23.69 36.19
N HIS A 35 4.41 22.87 37.22
CA HIS A 35 3.96 23.21 38.56
C HIS A 35 4.77 24.41 39.05
N LEU A 36 4.07 25.38 39.66
CA LEU A 36 4.72 26.38 40.49
C LEU A 36 5.32 25.63 41.68
N GLU A 37 6.62 25.35 41.61
CA GLU A 37 7.38 24.96 42.79
C GLU A 37 7.38 26.17 43.72
N ASP A 38 6.47 26.17 44.69
CA ASP A 38 6.59 27.06 45.84
C ASP A 38 7.87 26.65 46.57
N GLU A 39 8.95 27.37 46.30
CA GLU A 39 10.09 27.45 47.20
C GLU A 39 9.54 27.84 48.58
N GLU A 40 9.50 26.85 49.47
CA GLU A 40 9.36 27.00 50.92
C GLU A 40 8.07 27.70 51.39
N LYS A 41 6.92 27.03 51.29
CA LYS A 41 5.90 27.06 52.36
C LYS A 41 4.87 25.94 52.23
N GLU A 42 4.67 25.28 53.36
CA GLU A 42 3.72 24.21 53.59
C GLU A 42 2.28 24.62 53.22
N GLU A 43 1.52 23.64 52.68
CA GLU A 43 0.06 23.48 52.80
C GLU A 43 -0.94 24.08 51.80
N GLU A 44 -0.57 24.76 50.71
CA GLU A 44 -1.52 25.01 49.62
C GLU A 44 -1.16 24.20 48.36
N LYS A 45 -2.05 23.28 47.95
CA LYS A 45 -1.96 22.57 46.67
C LYS A 45 -2.03 23.59 45.54
N THR A 46 -0.89 24.10 45.09
CA THR A 46 -0.81 24.96 43.91
C THR A 46 -1.30 24.18 42.69
N VAL A 47 -2.38 24.68 42.11
CA VAL A 47 -3.04 24.07 40.95
C VAL A 47 -2.16 24.30 39.73
N ALA A 48 -1.70 23.23 39.09
CA ALA A 48 -0.98 23.34 37.81
C ALA A 48 -1.77 24.21 36.83
N PRO A 49 -1.12 25.07 36.03
CA PRO A 49 -1.80 25.74 34.93
C PRO A 49 -2.43 24.66 34.04
N SER A 50 -3.68 24.84 33.60
CA SER A 50 -4.34 23.78 32.82
C SER A 50 -3.60 23.56 31.48
N LEU A 51 -3.50 22.32 31.02
CA LEU A 51 -2.89 22.01 29.72
C LEU A 51 -3.60 22.76 28.58
N ALA A 52 -4.90 23.03 28.74
CA ALA A 52 -5.67 23.85 27.82
C ALA A 52 -5.15 25.29 27.74
N LEU A 53 -4.72 25.89 28.85
CA LEU A 53 -4.08 27.21 28.85
C LEU A 53 -2.79 27.17 28.06
N THR A 54 -1.90 26.21 28.35
CA THR A 54 -0.62 26.06 27.63
C THR A 54 -0.83 25.88 26.13
N LYS A 55 -1.74 24.99 25.72
CA LYS A 55 -2.11 24.82 24.30
C LYS A 55 -2.58 26.12 23.66
N ASN A 56 -3.50 26.84 24.33
CA ASN A 56 -4.01 28.11 23.81
C ASN A 56 -2.89 29.16 23.66
N LEU A 57 -1.97 29.26 24.61
CA LEU A 57 -0.86 30.20 24.54
C LEU A 57 0.07 29.90 23.37
N VAL A 58 0.47 28.63 23.24
CA VAL A 58 1.35 28.17 22.16
C VAL A 58 0.66 28.33 20.80
N GLN A 59 -0.63 28.01 20.70
CA GLN A 59 -1.42 28.23 19.49
C GLN A 59 -1.42 29.71 19.07
N LEU A 60 -1.63 30.64 20.02
CA LEU A 60 -1.58 32.07 19.70
C LEU A 60 -0.21 32.51 19.18
N ILE A 61 0.87 31.93 19.72
CA ILE A 61 2.22 32.18 19.22
C ILE A 61 2.36 31.66 17.79
N LEU A 62 1.96 30.42 17.50
CA LEU A 62 2.08 29.85 16.16
C LEU A 62 1.20 30.54 15.11
N GLU A 63 0.02 31.04 15.51
CA GLU A 63 -0.88 31.80 14.63
C GLU A 63 -0.38 33.22 14.35
N SER A 64 0.60 33.72 15.12
CA SER A 64 1.05 35.11 15.02
C SER A 64 1.98 35.39 13.84
N ASP A 65 2.82 34.44 13.45
CA ASP A 65 3.77 34.56 12.33
C ASP A 65 4.29 33.18 11.91
N ALA A 66 4.69 33.04 10.63
CA ALA A 66 5.23 31.79 10.09
C ALA A 66 6.56 31.36 10.73
N LEU A 67 7.37 32.31 11.23
CA LEU A 67 8.65 32.06 11.90
C LEU A 67 8.52 31.87 13.41
N ALA A 68 7.32 32.04 13.98
CA ALA A 68 7.10 31.99 15.42
C ALA A 68 7.49 30.64 16.03
N LEU A 69 7.30 29.54 15.28
CA LEU A 69 7.71 28.20 15.72
C LEU A 69 9.22 28.10 15.92
N GLU A 70 10.01 28.52 14.93
CA GLU A 70 11.47 28.48 14.98
C GLU A 70 12.00 29.35 16.13
N MET A 71 11.41 30.54 16.31
CA MET A 71 11.74 31.41 17.45
C MET A 71 11.39 30.75 18.78
N LEU A 72 10.20 30.13 18.88
CA LEU A 72 9.76 29.45 20.09
C LEU A 72 10.69 28.29 20.47
N MET A 73 11.04 27.45 19.49
CA MET A 73 11.92 26.30 19.67
C MET A 73 13.35 26.70 20.04
N GLY A 74 13.80 27.88 19.60
CA GLY A 74 15.10 28.45 19.94
C GLY A 74 15.21 29.03 21.36
N PHE A 75 14.10 29.24 22.07
CA PHE A 75 14.19 29.79 23.43
C PHE A 75 14.83 28.82 24.40
N VAL A 76 15.75 29.35 25.20
CA VAL A 76 16.33 28.64 26.34
C VAL A 76 15.52 29.01 27.59
N ASP A 77 15.22 28.00 28.39
CA ASP A 77 14.64 28.18 29.71
C ASP A 77 15.73 28.54 30.72
N ASP A 78 15.60 29.70 31.36
CA ASP A 78 16.58 30.20 32.33
C ASP A 78 16.75 29.27 33.55
N ARG A 79 15.71 28.49 33.92
CA ARG A 79 15.78 27.55 35.05
C ARG A 79 16.56 26.28 34.71
N SER A 80 16.28 25.65 33.57
CA SER A 80 16.90 24.38 33.18
C SER A 80 18.14 24.52 32.29
N GLY A 81 18.34 25.67 31.65
CA GLY A 81 19.37 25.89 30.63
C GLY A 81 19.13 25.10 29.34
N THR A 82 17.94 24.53 29.14
CA THR A 82 17.59 23.72 27.97
C THR A 82 16.63 24.47 27.04
N THR A 83 16.53 24.03 25.79
CA THR A 83 15.62 24.63 24.81
C THR A 83 14.15 24.40 25.20
N PHE A 84 13.24 25.20 24.66
CA PHE A 84 11.81 25.15 24.97
C PHE A 84 11.29 23.71 24.95
N TRP A 85 11.51 22.97 23.85
CA TRP A 85 11.05 21.59 23.71
C TRP A 85 11.64 20.63 24.74
N GLN A 86 12.95 20.72 24.98
CA GLN A 86 13.66 19.87 25.93
C GLN A 86 13.24 20.15 27.38
N SER A 87 12.75 21.36 27.64
CA SER A 87 12.34 21.81 28.95
C SER A 87 10.92 21.36 29.36
N LEU A 88 10.16 20.80 28.41
CA LEU A 88 8.81 20.24 28.61
C LEU A 88 8.86 18.81 29.16
N ASP A 89 7.85 18.46 29.97
CA ASP A 89 7.60 17.08 30.40
C ASP A 89 7.02 16.21 29.26
N HIS A 90 6.97 14.89 29.48
CA HIS A 90 6.54 13.95 28.44
C HIS A 90 5.09 14.18 28.01
N SER A 91 4.17 14.41 28.96
CA SER A 91 2.75 14.67 28.68
C SER A 91 2.54 15.92 27.84
N THR A 92 3.25 17.00 28.15
CA THR A 92 3.12 18.25 27.39
C THR A 92 3.73 18.12 26.01
N ARG A 93 4.84 17.38 25.84
CA ARG A 93 5.38 17.07 24.51
C ARG A 93 4.40 16.29 23.65
N LEU A 94 3.76 15.25 24.20
CA LEU A 94 2.70 14.52 23.47
C LEU A 94 1.59 15.47 23.03
N ALA A 95 1.12 16.31 23.95
CA ALA A 95 0.01 17.23 23.71
C ALA A 95 0.32 18.35 22.71
N LEU A 96 1.54 18.90 22.73
CA LEU A 96 1.96 19.99 21.83
C LEU A 96 2.45 19.47 20.47
N SER A 97 3.03 18.25 20.40
CA SER A 97 3.45 17.65 19.13
C SER A 97 2.29 17.59 18.12
N LEU A 98 1.08 17.30 18.61
CA LEU A 98 -0.14 17.17 17.82
C LEU A 98 -1.00 18.43 17.79
N MET A 99 -0.44 19.59 18.13
CA MET A 99 -1.20 20.83 18.06
C MET A 99 -1.47 21.20 16.60
N GLU A 100 -2.74 21.25 16.22
CA GLU A 100 -3.19 21.65 14.88
C GLU A 100 -3.28 23.18 14.79
N THR A 101 -2.79 23.76 13.69
CA THR A 101 -2.88 25.19 13.37
C THR A 101 -3.07 25.34 11.87
N ASN A 102 -4.13 26.04 11.45
CA ASN A 102 -4.49 26.21 10.03
C ASN A 102 -4.54 24.88 9.25
N SER A 103 -5.08 23.83 9.86
CA SER A 103 -5.16 22.46 9.28
C SER A 103 -3.82 21.73 9.08
N PHE A 104 -2.75 22.23 9.69
CA PHE A 104 -1.42 21.58 9.71
C PHE A 104 -0.96 21.30 11.14
N PHE A 105 0.03 20.41 11.27
CA PHE A 105 0.68 20.06 12.54
C PHE A 105 2.12 20.58 12.53
N PRO A 106 2.33 21.88 12.81
CA PRO A 106 3.61 22.56 12.66
C PRO A 106 4.72 21.95 13.51
N PHE A 107 4.45 21.54 14.75
CA PHE A 107 5.46 20.95 15.63
C PHE A 107 6.04 19.66 15.05
N LEU A 108 5.23 18.73 14.55
CA LEU A 108 5.73 17.48 13.93
C LEU A 108 6.62 17.71 12.70
N ARG A 109 6.55 18.89 12.07
CA ARG A 109 7.43 19.26 10.95
C ARG A 109 8.78 19.81 11.41
N HIS A 110 8.90 20.24 12.66
CA HIS A 110 10.14 20.73 13.22
C HIS A 110 11.11 19.57 13.51
N PRO A 111 12.40 19.65 13.11
CA PRO A 111 13.37 18.56 13.24
C PRO A 111 13.45 17.93 14.63
N ASP A 112 13.51 18.74 15.69
CA ASP A 112 13.67 18.26 17.07
C ASP A 112 12.46 17.45 17.55
N VAL A 113 11.24 17.90 17.21
CA VAL A 113 10.01 17.21 17.59
C VAL A 113 9.86 15.94 16.78
N ARG A 114 10.16 15.99 15.47
CA ARG A 114 10.17 14.83 14.59
C ARG A 114 11.14 13.76 15.08
N ALA A 115 12.37 14.15 15.42
CA ALA A 115 13.38 13.24 15.95
C ALA A 115 12.94 12.61 17.26
N TRP A 116 12.37 13.40 18.17
CA TRP A 116 11.80 12.91 19.42
C TRP A 116 10.65 11.91 19.17
N ALA A 117 9.70 12.25 18.29
CA ALA A 117 8.55 11.39 17.99
C ALA A 117 9.00 10.04 17.41
N ARG A 118 9.98 10.07 16.49
CA ARG A 118 10.60 8.86 15.93
C ARG A 118 11.29 8.02 17.01
N GLU A 119 12.05 8.64 17.91
CA GLU A 119 12.67 7.95 19.04
C GLU A 119 11.61 7.28 19.94
N GLN A 120 10.51 7.98 20.24
CA GLN A 120 9.42 7.40 21.03
C GLN A 120 8.79 6.18 20.34
N LEU A 121 8.56 6.25 19.03
CA LEU A 121 8.06 5.12 18.25
C LEU A 121 9.04 3.93 18.29
N ASP A 122 10.34 4.17 18.13
CA ASP A 122 11.38 3.14 18.25
C ASP A 122 11.46 2.52 19.65
N LEU A 123 11.21 3.31 20.70
CA LEU A 123 11.12 2.81 22.08
C LEU A 123 9.89 1.92 22.30
N CYS A 124 8.76 2.20 21.63
CA CYS A 124 7.58 1.33 21.66
C CYS A 124 7.87 -0.06 21.08
N PHE A 125 8.56 -0.15 19.94
CA PHE A 125 8.98 -1.45 19.38
C PHE A 125 9.98 -2.22 20.26
N GLN A 126 10.65 -1.52 21.18
CA GLN A 126 11.53 -2.12 22.19
C GLN A 126 10.82 -2.46 23.50
N GLY A 127 9.53 -2.16 23.64
CA GLY A 127 8.77 -2.31 24.89
C GLY A 127 9.22 -1.36 26.01
N LYS A 128 9.83 -0.23 25.66
CA LYS A 128 10.39 0.76 26.60
C LYS A 128 9.57 2.04 26.74
N SER A 129 8.57 2.22 25.86
CA SER A 129 7.63 3.33 25.91
C SER A 129 6.23 2.79 25.65
N ASP A 130 5.23 3.46 26.22
CA ASP A 130 3.82 3.15 26.00
C ASP A 130 3.10 4.42 25.53
N LEU A 131 3.18 4.66 24.22
CA LEU A 131 2.49 5.78 23.60
C LEU A 131 0.98 5.52 23.57
N PRO A 132 0.12 6.49 23.90
CA PRO A 132 -1.33 6.31 23.83
C PRO A 132 -1.81 6.00 22.40
N THR A 133 -2.74 5.06 22.24
CA THR A 133 -3.36 4.78 20.93
C THR A 133 -3.98 6.02 20.27
N PRO A 134 -4.68 6.91 20.99
CA PRO A 134 -5.19 8.17 20.41
C PRO A 134 -4.08 9.03 19.81
N TRP A 135 -2.91 9.08 20.45
CA TRP A 135 -1.76 9.83 19.94
C TRP A 135 -1.26 9.23 18.61
N LEU A 136 -1.16 7.90 18.50
CA LEU A 136 -0.78 7.23 17.25
C LEU A 136 -1.79 7.48 16.12
N GLN A 137 -3.08 7.44 16.41
CA GLN A 137 -4.13 7.74 15.43
C GLN A 137 -3.99 9.16 14.90
N GLU A 138 -3.82 10.13 15.80
CA GLU A 138 -3.67 11.54 15.45
C GLU A 138 -2.33 11.85 14.76
N VAL A 139 -1.23 11.14 15.08
CA VAL A 139 0.02 11.21 14.31
C VAL A 139 -0.19 10.73 12.87
N SER A 140 -0.96 9.65 12.67
CA SER A 140 -1.26 9.14 11.33
C SER A 140 -1.99 10.20 10.50
N VAL A 141 -3.04 10.79 11.07
CA VAL A 141 -3.80 11.90 10.45
C VAL A 141 -2.90 13.11 10.21
N ALA A 142 -2.03 13.45 11.17
CA ALA A 142 -1.12 14.59 11.07
C ALA A 142 -0.13 14.44 9.92
N CYS A 143 0.42 13.24 9.71
CA CYS A 143 1.32 12.96 8.58
C CYS A 143 0.59 13.16 7.24
N LEU A 144 -0.66 12.71 7.13
CA LEU A 144 -1.48 12.84 5.92
C LEU A 144 -1.89 14.30 5.65
N LYS A 145 -2.38 15.01 6.67
CA LYS A 145 -2.75 16.44 6.56
C LYS A 145 -1.55 17.32 6.24
N ASN A 146 -0.40 17.07 6.87
CA ASN A 146 0.84 17.79 6.56
C ASN A 146 1.31 17.58 5.13
N ALA A 147 1.04 16.41 4.56
CA ALA A 147 1.29 16.11 3.15
C ALA A 147 0.14 16.54 2.21
N SER A 148 -0.91 17.17 2.75
CA SER A 148 -2.12 17.56 2.02
C SER A 148 -2.69 16.42 1.17
N CYS A 149 -2.69 15.21 1.73
CA CYS A 149 -3.36 14.06 1.16
C CYS A 149 -4.88 14.23 1.26
N ASP A 150 -5.61 13.75 0.26
CA ASP A 150 -7.08 13.71 0.31
C ASP A 150 -7.51 12.52 1.18
N VAL A 151 -7.88 12.83 2.42
CA VAL A 151 -8.31 11.82 3.41
C VAL A 151 -9.79 11.46 3.20
N ASP A 152 -10.55 12.28 2.48
CA ASP A 152 -11.98 12.02 2.23
C ASP A 152 -12.17 10.82 1.28
N ASP A 153 -11.23 10.62 0.36
CA ASP A 153 -11.17 9.44 -0.51
C ASP A 153 -10.87 8.12 0.24
N LEU A 154 -10.41 8.18 1.50
CA LEU A 154 -10.20 7.00 2.36
C LEU A 154 -11.48 6.50 3.06
N ARG A 155 -12.64 7.10 2.73
CA ARG A 155 -13.95 6.60 3.14
C ARG A 155 -14.44 5.53 2.17
N PHE A 156 -14.98 4.42 2.67
CA PHE A 156 -15.86 3.55 1.91
C PHE A 156 -17.28 4.08 2.04
N LEU A 157 -17.90 4.39 0.91
CA LEU A 157 -19.35 4.41 0.84
C LEU A 157 -19.76 2.94 0.63
N ASP A 158 -20.48 2.37 1.59
CA ASP A 158 -21.27 1.18 1.30
C ASP A 158 -22.36 1.65 0.31
N ASP A 159 -22.16 1.31 -0.96
CA ASP A 159 -22.88 1.88 -2.12
C ASP A 159 -24.29 1.28 -2.25
N SER A 160 -25.06 1.32 -1.16
CA SER A 160 -26.51 1.12 -1.18
C SER A 160 -27.28 2.44 -1.38
N SER A 161 -26.58 3.56 -1.41
CA SER A 161 -27.17 4.89 -1.61
C SER A 161 -26.18 5.84 -2.27
N ASP A 162 -26.12 5.78 -3.59
CA ASP A 162 -25.72 6.94 -4.41
C ASP A 162 -27.00 7.73 -4.77
N PRO A 163 -27.30 8.88 -4.13
CA PRO A 163 -28.42 9.72 -4.51
C PRO A 163 -28.03 10.80 -5.53
N HIS A 164 -26.80 10.81 -6.08
CA HIS A 164 -26.30 11.90 -6.92
C HIS A 164 -25.94 11.48 -8.35
N LEU A 165 -26.88 10.82 -9.02
CA LEU A 165 -27.12 11.11 -10.44
C LEU A 165 -28.22 12.18 -10.52
N GLU A 166 -27.88 13.43 -10.20
CA GLU A 166 -28.70 14.55 -10.66
C GLU A 166 -28.52 14.67 -12.19
N PRO A 167 -29.62 14.63 -12.97
CA PRO A 167 -29.56 14.79 -14.40
C PRO A 167 -29.25 16.26 -14.70
N SER A 168 -28.02 16.56 -15.12
CA SER A 168 -27.71 17.86 -15.69
C SER A 168 -28.62 18.12 -16.90
N GLU A 169 -29.30 19.27 -16.84
CA GLU A 169 -30.29 19.80 -17.77
C GLU A 169 -29.93 19.74 -19.28
N PRO A 170 -30.95 19.81 -20.16
CA PRO A 170 -30.84 19.38 -21.55
C PRO A 170 -30.20 20.46 -22.43
N TYR A 171 -29.17 20.09 -23.18
CA TYR A 171 -28.76 20.84 -24.37
C TYR A 171 -29.26 20.12 -25.61
N ASP A 172 -30.23 20.75 -26.26
CA ASP A 172 -30.74 20.39 -27.58
C ASP A 172 -29.66 20.53 -28.66
N ILE A 173 -29.39 19.40 -29.33
CA ILE A 173 -29.27 19.21 -30.79
C ILE A 173 -28.23 20.11 -31.53
N ASP A 174 -27.15 19.52 -32.07
CA ASP A 174 -27.18 19.06 -33.48
C ASP A 174 -25.97 18.21 -33.95
N THR A 175 -26.32 17.15 -34.69
CA THR A 175 -25.61 16.44 -35.79
C THR A 175 -24.19 15.84 -35.67
N THR A 176 -24.20 14.50 -35.66
CA THR A 176 -23.32 13.55 -36.39
C THR A 176 -21.84 13.44 -36.01
N SER A 177 -21.54 12.52 -35.11
CA SER A 177 -20.44 11.57 -35.34
C SER A 177 -20.68 10.28 -34.56
N ASP A 178 -20.39 9.20 -35.25
CA ASP A 178 -20.69 7.81 -34.95
C ASP A 178 -19.61 7.26 -34.02
N THR A 179 -19.87 7.24 -32.70
CA THR A 179 -19.07 6.51 -31.73
C THR A 179 -20.01 5.83 -30.75
N GLY A 180 -20.25 4.53 -30.96
CA GLY A 180 -20.97 3.67 -30.03
C GLY A 180 -20.25 3.64 -28.68
N VAL A 181 -20.80 4.36 -27.71
CA VAL A 181 -20.48 4.21 -26.29
C VAL A 181 -21.25 2.98 -25.83
N GLY A 182 -20.52 1.89 -25.61
CA GLY A 182 -21.06 0.66 -25.04
C GLY A 182 -21.60 0.93 -23.64
N GLU A 183 -22.75 0.32 -23.37
CA GLU A 183 -23.36 0.20 -22.05
C GLU A 183 -22.31 -0.19 -21.01
N LEU A 184 -22.22 0.60 -19.93
CA LEU A 184 -21.45 0.27 -18.74
C LEU A 184 -22.07 -0.99 -18.12
N ASP A 185 -21.36 -2.09 -18.34
CA ASP A 185 -21.63 -3.44 -17.84
C ASP A 185 -21.74 -3.43 -16.30
N THR A 186 -22.96 -3.66 -15.82
CA THR A 186 -23.31 -3.82 -14.40
C THR A 186 -22.81 -5.16 -13.82
N GLY A 187 -22.13 -6.00 -14.62
CA GLY A 187 -21.54 -7.28 -14.20
C GLY A 187 -20.23 -7.20 -13.40
N CYS A 188 -19.62 -6.02 -13.25
CA CYS A 188 -18.35 -5.83 -12.52
C CYS A 188 -18.46 -5.94 -10.98
N ARG A 189 -19.66 -6.21 -10.44
CA ARG A 189 -19.98 -5.99 -9.01
C ARG A 189 -19.75 -7.18 -8.06
N ASP A 190 -19.62 -8.41 -8.58
CA ASP A 190 -19.52 -9.63 -7.76
C ASP A 190 -18.10 -10.25 -7.69
N ASN A 191 -17.10 -9.66 -8.34
CA ASN A 191 -15.75 -10.21 -8.31
C ASN A 191 -14.93 -9.65 -7.12
N PRO A 192 -14.61 -10.46 -6.09
CA PRO A 192 -13.85 -9.99 -4.92
C PRO A 192 -12.46 -9.46 -5.28
N VAL A 193 -11.86 -9.95 -6.37
CA VAL A 193 -10.53 -9.51 -6.82
C VAL A 193 -10.57 -8.09 -7.37
N GLU A 194 -11.60 -7.73 -8.14
CA GLU A 194 -11.77 -6.37 -8.67
C GLU A 194 -12.02 -5.37 -7.57
N ARG A 195 -12.83 -5.76 -6.58
CA ARG A 195 -13.06 -4.95 -5.38
C ARG A 195 -11.74 -4.69 -4.66
N MET A 196 -10.99 -5.74 -4.31
CA MET A 196 -9.68 -5.59 -3.64
C MET A 196 -8.70 -4.71 -4.42
N LYS A 197 -8.68 -4.85 -5.75
CA LYS A 197 -7.83 -4.04 -6.63
C LYS A 197 -8.23 -2.57 -6.61
N LEU A 198 -9.52 -2.29 -6.75
CA LEU A 198 -10.08 -0.94 -6.69
C LEU A 198 -9.78 -0.28 -5.34
N GLU A 199 -10.00 -0.99 -4.23
CA GLU A 199 -9.71 -0.50 -2.89
C GLU A 199 -8.21 -0.19 -2.70
N THR A 200 -7.35 -1.07 -3.21
CA THR A 200 -5.90 -0.89 -3.16
C THR A 200 -5.46 0.34 -3.95
N GLU A 201 -6.00 0.52 -5.15
CA GLU A 201 -5.70 1.67 -6.01
C GLU A 201 -6.24 2.98 -5.42
N LYS A 202 -7.48 2.96 -4.91
CA LYS A 202 -8.08 4.10 -4.19
C LYS A 202 -7.22 4.54 -3.01
N THR A 203 -6.80 3.58 -2.17
CA THR A 203 -5.94 3.86 -1.02
C THR A 203 -4.58 4.42 -1.44
N ARG A 204 -3.97 3.89 -2.50
CA ARG A 204 -2.69 4.39 -3.03
C ARG A 204 -2.83 5.81 -3.58
N ASN A 205 -3.92 6.11 -4.29
CA ASN A 205 -4.17 7.43 -4.87
C ASN A 205 -4.44 8.49 -3.81
N ALA A 206 -5.17 8.14 -2.75
CA ALA A 206 -5.41 9.04 -1.61
C ALA A 206 -4.11 9.43 -0.86
N LEU A 207 -3.07 8.59 -0.93
CA LEU A 207 -1.75 8.88 -0.38
C LEU A 207 -0.81 9.65 -1.33
N LEU A 208 -1.28 10.11 -2.49
CA LEU A 208 -0.47 10.95 -3.36
C LEU A 208 -0.52 12.39 -2.86
N PRO A 209 0.63 13.00 -2.50
CA PRO A 209 0.64 14.39 -2.05
C PRO A 209 0.20 15.32 -3.18
N SER A 210 -0.54 16.38 -2.84
CA SER A 210 -0.86 17.44 -3.80
C SER A 210 0.41 18.07 -4.37
N SER A 211 0.37 18.56 -5.60
CA SER A 211 1.53 19.16 -6.31
C SER A 211 2.24 20.34 -5.60
N LYS A 212 1.71 20.83 -4.48
CA LYS A 212 2.26 21.96 -3.70
C LYS A 212 2.58 21.59 -2.24
N SER A 213 2.47 20.33 -1.86
CA SER A 213 2.68 19.92 -0.47
C SER A 213 4.07 19.36 -0.19
N TYR A 214 4.37 19.30 1.09
CA TYR A 214 5.54 18.58 1.60
C TYR A 214 5.25 17.08 1.45
N GLY A 215 6.23 16.28 1.01
CA GLY A 215 6.04 14.84 0.88
C GLY A 215 5.58 14.17 2.19
N ILE A 216 5.01 12.96 2.09
CA ILE A 216 4.61 12.18 3.27
C ILE A 216 5.83 11.81 4.11
N ASP A 217 5.75 12.05 5.42
CA ASP A 217 6.76 11.61 6.38
C ASP A 217 6.62 10.11 6.70
N TYR A 218 7.16 9.27 5.81
CA TYR A 218 7.10 7.81 5.97
C TYR A 218 7.84 7.29 7.22
N ASP A 219 8.83 8.03 7.73
CA ASP A 219 9.56 7.64 8.96
C ASP A 219 8.70 7.78 10.23
N LEU A 220 7.62 8.57 10.17
CA LEU A 220 6.62 8.65 11.23
C LEU A 220 5.38 7.79 10.90
N LEU A 221 4.87 7.89 9.67
CA LEU A 221 3.62 7.23 9.29
C LEU A 221 3.70 5.70 9.38
N ILE A 222 4.72 5.07 8.79
CA ILE A 222 4.86 3.61 8.76
C ILE A 222 4.96 3.02 10.18
N PRO A 223 5.88 3.45 11.06
CA PRO A 223 5.95 2.93 12.43
C PRO A 223 4.67 3.15 13.22
N THR A 224 3.99 4.27 13.00
CA THR A 224 2.73 4.58 13.68
C THR A 224 1.62 3.60 13.27
N LEU A 225 1.44 3.37 11.95
CA LEU A 225 0.47 2.42 11.43
C LEU A 225 0.81 0.97 11.84
N LEU A 226 2.10 0.61 11.89
CA LEU A 226 2.54 -0.69 12.41
C LEU A 226 2.15 -0.90 13.88
N LEU A 227 2.36 0.11 14.74
CA LEU A 227 1.97 0.03 16.15
C LEU A 227 0.45 -0.06 16.32
N LEU A 228 -0.31 0.67 15.49
CA LEU A 228 -1.77 0.57 15.46
C LEU A 228 -2.24 -0.83 15.05
N GLU A 229 -1.61 -1.42 14.03
CA GLU A 229 -1.90 -2.79 13.59
C GLU A 229 -1.57 -3.82 14.69
N ILE A 230 -0.42 -3.69 15.37
CA ILE A 230 -0.07 -4.54 16.54
C ILE A 230 -1.15 -4.47 17.62
N ARG A 231 -1.76 -3.29 17.80
CA ARG A 231 -2.81 -3.03 18.78
C ARG A 231 -4.21 -3.36 18.26
N ASN A 232 -4.35 -3.90 17.04
CA ASN A 232 -5.63 -4.13 16.36
C ASN A 232 -6.54 -2.87 16.40
N SER A 233 -5.93 -1.69 16.26
CA SER A 233 -6.61 -0.41 16.35
C SER A 233 -6.72 0.24 14.98
N HIS A 234 -7.86 0.87 14.72
CA HIS A 234 -8.08 1.63 13.49
C HIS A 234 -7.19 2.89 13.48
N TRP A 235 -6.74 3.35 12.32
CA TRP A 235 -5.85 4.52 12.20
C TRP A 235 -6.56 5.86 12.44
N LEU A 236 -7.87 5.91 12.22
CA LEU A 236 -8.71 7.08 12.50
C LEU A 236 -9.45 6.94 13.83
N LEU A 237 -9.55 8.04 14.59
CA LEU A 237 -10.24 8.08 15.88
C LEU A 237 -11.78 8.04 15.70
N PRO A 238 -12.53 7.24 16.48
CA PRO A 238 -13.99 7.17 16.37
C PRO A 238 -14.73 8.52 16.47
N LEU A 239 -14.22 9.44 17.29
CA LEU A 239 -14.81 10.79 17.47
C LEU A 239 -14.50 11.75 16.31
N GLN A 240 -13.49 11.47 15.48
CA GLN A 240 -13.19 12.30 14.32
C GLN A 240 -14.11 11.96 13.13
N LEU A 241 -14.71 10.76 13.10
CA LEU A 241 -15.72 10.41 12.10
C LEU A 241 -16.87 11.43 12.06
N SER A 242 -17.31 11.95 13.20
CA SER A 242 -18.44 12.89 13.27
C SER A 242 -18.10 14.32 12.83
N THR A 243 -16.85 14.77 12.97
CA THR A 243 -16.42 16.12 12.53
C THR A 243 -16.23 16.22 11.02
N PHE A 244 -16.02 15.09 10.36
CA PHE A 244 -15.92 14.97 8.90
C PHE A 244 -17.29 14.80 8.22
N SER A 245 -18.36 14.74 9.01
CA SER A 245 -19.74 14.51 8.59
C SER A 245 -20.67 15.58 9.18
N ALA A 246 -20.68 16.75 8.54
CA ALA A 246 -21.66 17.81 8.81
C ALA A 246 -22.74 17.85 7.73
N THR A 247 -23.24 16.68 7.34
CA THR A 247 -24.45 16.55 6.50
C THR A 247 -25.32 15.45 7.11
N GLU A 248 -26.45 15.86 7.68
CA GLU A 248 -27.48 14.98 8.25
C GLU A 248 -27.93 13.93 7.24
N SER A 249 -27.46 12.69 7.37
CA SER A 249 -28.16 11.54 6.79
C SER A 249 -27.76 10.23 7.48
N THR A 250 -28.79 9.57 8.02
CA THR A 250 -29.00 8.12 8.19
C THR A 250 -27.78 7.21 8.44
N GLU A 251 -27.79 6.63 9.65
CA GLU A 251 -27.19 5.36 10.13
C GLU A 251 -26.61 4.40 9.09
N THR A 252 -25.58 4.82 8.37
CA THR A 252 -24.66 3.94 7.66
C THR A 252 -23.34 4.03 8.41
N GLU A 253 -22.86 2.91 8.95
CA GLU A 253 -21.56 2.86 9.60
C GLU A 253 -20.52 3.26 8.56
N GLU A 254 -20.02 4.50 8.62
CA GLU A 254 -18.96 4.98 7.73
C GLU A 254 -17.76 4.03 7.89
N GLN A 255 -17.54 3.17 6.90
CA GLN A 255 -16.46 2.20 6.93
C GLN A 255 -15.22 2.88 6.34
N TYR A 256 -14.15 2.99 7.11
CA TYR A 256 -12.89 3.57 6.64
C TYR A 256 -11.94 2.45 6.18
N VAL A 257 -10.96 2.83 5.34
CA VAL A 257 -9.89 1.92 4.90
C VAL A 257 -9.18 1.28 6.11
N PRO A 258 -9.00 -0.06 6.17
CA PRO A 258 -8.33 -0.70 7.28
C PRO A 258 -6.90 -0.20 7.47
N THR A 259 -6.41 -0.20 8.72
CA THR A 259 -5.03 0.20 9.06
C THR A 259 -4.00 -0.54 8.21
N GLN A 260 -4.14 -1.86 8.05
CA GLN A 260 -3.25 -2.65 7.19
C GLN A 260 -3.26 -2.21 5.72
N SER A 261 -4.40 -1.84 5.15
CA SER A 261 -4.50 -1.39 3.75
C SER A 261 -3.78 -0.05 3.56
N LEU A 262 -3.96 0.88 4.51
CA LEU A 262 -3.25 2.16 4.53
C LEU A 262 -1.73 1.96 4.69
N LEU A 263 -1.33 1.05 5.60
CA LEU A 263 0.07 0.68 5.81
C LEU A 263 0.70 0.08 4.55
N ASN A 264 0.00 -0.81 3.86
CA ASN A 264 0.47 -1.42 2.62
C ASN A 264 0.71 -0.36 1.54
N ALA A 265 -0.22 0.58 1.39
CA ALA A 265 -0.09 1.68 0.44
C ALA A 265 1.07 2.62 0.82
N ALA A 266 1.22 2.97 2.09
CA ALA A 266 2.33 3.78 2.59
C ALA A 266 3.69 3.11 2.34
N CYS A 267 3.83 1.81 2.66
CA CYS A 267 5.04 1.04 2.39
C CYS A 267 5.35 0.93 0.89
N HIS A 268 4.34 0.71 0.05
CA HIS A 268 4.49 0.65 -1.40
C HIS A 268 5.06 1.97 -1.95
N LEU A 269 4.49 3.11 -1.52
CA LEU A 269 4.92 4.43 -1.98
C LEU A 269 6.30 4.79 -1.43
N ALA A 270 6.56 4.55 -0.14
CA ALA A 270 7.87 4.77 0.48
C ALA A 270 8.99 3.96 -0.19
N GLY A 271 8.70 2.70 -0.57
CA GLY A 271 9.61 1.83 -1.30
C GLY A 271 9.91 2.30 -2.73
N ARG A 272 9.02 3.11 -3.34
CA ARG A 272 9.19 3.67 -4.69
C ARG A 272 9.67 5.12 -4.69
N ALA A 273 9.61 5.82 -3.56
CA ALA A 273 10.08 7.19 -3.44
C ALA A 273 11.55 7.26 -3.93
N PRO A 274 11.85 8.08 -4.95
CA PRO A 274 13.17 8.11 -5.56
C PRO A 274 14.18 8.54 -4.50
N GLY A 275 15.05 7.61 -4.11
CA GLY A 275 16.22 7.94 -3.32
C GLY A 275 17.13 8.86 -4.13
N SER A 276 17.05 10.17 -3.90
CA SER A 276 18.14 11.13 -4.11
C SER A 276 18.71 11.35 -5.53
N THR A 277 17.94 11.19 -6.62
CA THR A 277 18.50 11.46 -7.98
C THR A 277 17.67 12.30 -8.94
N SER A 278 16.60 12.97 -8.52
CA SER A 278 15.95 14.01 -9.36
C SER A 278 16.24 15.40 -8.82
N SER A 279 17.02 16.12 -9.61
CA SER A 279 17.41 17.52 -9.47
C SER A 279 16.23 18.50 -9.62
N SER A 280 15.23 18.43 -8.75
CA SER A 280 14.30 19.56 -8.53
C SER A 280 14.72 20.27 -7.24
N SER A 281 15.41 21.39 -7.42
CA SER A 281 16.11 22.16 -6.40
C SER A 281 15.22 22.91 -5.39
N GLU A 282 13.98 22.45 -5.15
CA GLU A 282 13.01 23.17 -4.29
C GLU A 282 12.19 22.26 -3.38
N GLU A 283 12.56 20.99 -3.18
CA GLU A 283 12.04 20.26 -2.00
C GLU A 283 12.87 20.67 -0.78
N PRO A 284 12.26 21.31 0.24
CA PRO A 284 12.99 21.65 1.45
C PRO A 284 13.51 20.37 2.09
N PHE A 285 14.81 20.39 2.39
CA PHE A 285 15.69 19.35 2.95
C PHE A 285 15.17 18.56 4.18
N LEU A 286 13.95 18.80 4.67
CA LEU A 286 13.39 18.23 5.90
C LEU A 286 12.97 16.75 5.75
N PHE A 287 12.62 16.28 4.55
CA PHE A 287 12.19 14.90 4.29
C PHE A 287 13.19 14.10 3.44
N ALA A 288 14.41 14.63 3.28
CA ALA A 288 15.44 14.08 2.42
C ALA A 288 16.08 12.81 3.02
N GLY A 289 15.37 11.68 2.90
CA GLY A 289 15.89 10.34 3.13
C GLY A 289 15.00 9.49 4.01
N PHE A 290 13.99 8.85 3.42
CA PHE A 290 13.26 7.76 4.08
C PHE A 290 14.23 6.67 4.54
N ASP A 291 14.21 6.33 5.83
CA ASP A 291 15.07 5.29 6.40
C ASP A 291 14.43 3.91 6.26
N GLY A 292 14.52 3.37 5.05
CA GLY A 292 14.03 2.04 4.75
C GLY A 292 14.64 0.92 5.59
N LYS A 293 15.85 1.08 6.16
CA LYS A 293 16.46 0.06 7.03
C LYS A 293 15.75 0.00 8.37
N SER A 294 15.50 1.15 8.98
CA SER A 294 14.74 1.21 10.23
C SER A 294 13.30 0.76 10.04
N ALA A 295 12.64 1.19 8.96
CA ALA A 295 11.28 0.74 8.64
C ALA A 295 11.20 -0.79 8.43
N MET A 296 12.16 -1.40 7.71
CA MET A 296 12.21 -2.86 7.58
C MET A 296 12.42 -3.58 8.91
N LYS A 297 13.29 -3.04 9.77
CA LYS A 297 13.50 -3.57 11.13
C LYS A 297 12.20 -3.51 11.95
N GLN A 298 11.46 -2.41 11.87
CA GLN A 298 10.17 -2.24 12.55
C GLN A 298 9.12 -3.21 12.00
N CYS A 299 9.01 -3.41 10.68
CA CYS A 299 8.15 -4.44 10.08
C CYS A 299 8.47 -5.84 10.61
N TYR A 300 9.75 -6.18 10.74
CA TYR A 300 10.19 -7.46 11.31
C TYR A 300 9.83 -7.58 12.80
N GLN A 301 10.09 -6.54 13.60
CA GLN A 301 9.72 -6.51 15.03
C GLN A 301 8.20 -6.63 15.23
N ALA A 302 7.41 -6.03 14.33
CA ALA A 302 5.96 -6.12 14.31
C ALA A 302 5.42 -7.47 13.80
N LYS A 303 6.28 -8.35 13.27
CA LYS A 303 5.90 -9.57 12.56
C LYS A 303 4.94 -9.31 11.39
N ASN A 304 5.04 -8.15 10.76
CA ASN A 304 4.19 -7.75 9.64
C ASN A 304 4.94 -7.97 8.31
N VAL A 305 4.94 -9.22 7.83
CA VAL A 305 5.62 -9.62 6.60
C VAL A 305 5.03 -8.90 5.38
N VAL A 306 3.71 -8.69 5.37
CA VAL A 306 3.00 -8.05 4.26
C VAL A 306 3.46 -6.60 4.06
N ALA A 307 3.57 -5.82 5.13
CA ALA A 307 4.08 -4.46 5.06
C ALA A 307 5.55 -4.42 4.60
N GLY A 308 6.39 -5.36 5.09
CA GLY A 308 7.77 -5.50 4.66
C GLY A 308 7.91 -5.86 3.17
N ALA A 309 7.03 -6.74 2.66
CA ALA A 309 6.98 -7.13 1.26
C ALA A 309 6.68 -5.93 0.34
N TYR A 310 5.69 -5.11 0.70
CA TYR A 310 5.40 -3.86 -0.02
C TYR A 310 6.55 -2.86 0.01
N LEU A 311 7.28 -2.80 1.13
CA LEU A 311 8.41 -1.88 1.29
C LEU A 311 9.63 -2.27 0.44
N ILE A 312 9.91 -3.57 0.33
CA ILE A 312 11.00 -4.10 -0.50
C ILE A 312 10.65 -3.97 -1.99
N GLY A 313 9.42 -4.34 -2.37
CA GLY A 313 8.96 -4.38 -3.74
C GLY A 313 9.75 -5.34 -4.65
N GLY A 314 9.50 -5.25 -5.95
CA GLY A 314 10.17 -6.06 -6.98
C GLY A 314 10.06 -7.57 -6.72
N LYS A 315 11.06 -8.33 -7.18
CA LYS A 315 11.07 -9.80 -7.09
C LYS A 315 11.02 -10.30 -5.65
N ASN A 316 11.79 -9.67 -4.75
CA ASN A 316 11.91 -10.11 -3.36
C ASN A 316 10.63 -9.79 -2.56
N GLY A 317 10.04 -8.60 -2.76
CA GLY A 317 8.75 -8.26 -2.16
C GLY A 317 7.63 -9.18 -2.65
N PHE A 318 7.59 -9.45 -3.96
CA PHE A 318 6.66 -10.42 -4.53
C PHE A 318 6.82 -11.82 -3.91
N LEU A 319 8.05 -12.32 -3.80
CA LEU A 319 8.33 -13.63 -3.21
C LEU A 319 7.84 -13.71 -1.75
N LEU A 320 8.05 -12.65 -0.98
CA LEU A 320 7.57 -12.56 0.41
C LEU A 320 6.04 -12.54 0.48
N HIS A 321 5.34 -11.86 -0.44
CA HIS A 321 3.88 -11.91 -0.50
C HIS A 321 3.36 -13.33 -0.72
N VAL A 322 3.92 -14.05 -1.70
CA VAL A 322 3.51 -15.43 -1.99
C VAL A 322 3.88 -16.36 -0.83
N SER A 323 5.05 -16.15 -0.21
CA SER A 323 5.49 -16.93 0.95
C SER A 323 4.59 -16.73 2.17
N GLU A 324 4.12 -15.50 2.42
CA GLU A 324 3.16 -15.21 3.48
C GLU A 324 1.80 -15.88 3.24
N VAL A 325 1.35 -15.95 1.98
CA VAL A 325 0.13 -16.68 1.62
C VAL A 325 0.27 -18.17 1.97
N LEU A 326 1.41 -18.79 1.64
CA LEU A 326 1.70 -20.17 1.99
C LEU A 326 1.83 -20.37 3.51
N HIS A 327 2.46 -19.43 4.20
CA HIS A 327 2.59 -19.46 5.65
C HIS A 327 1.23 -19.47 6.35
N ARG A 328 0.31 -18.58 5.94
CA ARG A 328 -1.05 -18.53 6.50
C ARG A 328 -1.92 -19.70 6.07
N GLY A 329 -1.80 -20.14 4.81
CA GLY A 329 -2.67 -21.16 4.23
C GLY A 329 -2.36 -22.57 4.71
N ILE A 330 -1.08 -22.95 4.74
CA ILE A 330 -0.63 -24.33 5.03
C ILE A 330 0.42 -24.41 6.14
N GLY A 331 0.74 -23.30 6.82
CA GLY A 331 1.68 -23.29 7.95
C GLY A 331 3.16 -23.42 7.55
N MET A 332 3.49 -23.32 6.26
CA MET A 332 4.87 -23.40 5.77
C MET A 332 5.70 -22.24 6.33
N SER A 333 6.93 -22.47 6.78
CA SER A 333 7.77 -21.37 7.26
C SER A 333 8.15 -20.45 6.08
N ILE A 334 8.33 -19.14 6.32
CA ILE A 334 8.70 -18.20 5.25
C ILE A 334 9.99 -18.65 4.52
N PRO A 335 11.08 -19.06 5.19
CA PRO A 335 12.28 -19.55 4.50
C PRO A 335 12.04 -20.81 3.66
N ASP A 336 11.19 -21.74 4.15
CA ASP A 336 10.86 -22.95 3.40
C ASP A 336 10.01 -22.62 2.16
N ALA A 337 9.06 -21.69 2.30
CA ALA A 337 8.24 -21.19 1.20
C ALA A 337 9.09 -20.48 0.14
N GLU A 338 10.01 -19.61 0.54
CA GLU A 338 10.95 -18.96 -0.39
C GLU A 338 11.79 -20.00 -1.13
N SER A 339 12.36 -20.97 -0.41
CA SER A 339 13.15 -22.07 -1.00
C SER A 339 12.31 -22.89 -1.99
N PHE A 340 11.08 -23.23 -1.62
CA PHE A 340 10.15 -23.97 -2.47
C PHE A 340 9.80 -23.22 -3.77
N LEU A 341 9.54 -21.91 -3.67
CA LEU A 341 9.18 -21.07 -4.82
C LEU A 341 10.39 -20.82 -5.75
N LEU A 342 11.61 -20.77 -5.19
CA LEU A 342 12.85 -20.58 -5.95
C LEU A 342 13.43 -21.86 -6.54
N LYS A 343 13.08 -23.05 -6.03
CA LYS A 343 13.58 -24.33 -6.53
C LYS A 343 13.16 -24.61 -7.97
N ASP A 344 14.06 -25.20 -8.75
CA ASP A 344 13.77 -25.63 -10.11
C ASP A 344 13.00 -26.97 -10.17
N SER A 345 12.87 -27.68 -9.06
CA SER A 345 12.06 -28.91 -8.99
C SER A 345 10.85 -28.68 -8.09
N LEU A 346 9.69 -29.16 -8.52
CA LEU A 346 8.49 -29.18 -7.68
C LEU A 346 8.62 -30.33 -6.68
N ASP A 347 8.90 -30.00 -5.42
CA ASP A 347 8.97 -30.98 -4.34
C ASP A 347 7.72 -30.87 -3.46
N LEU A 348 6.75 -31.76 -3.69
CA LEU A 348 5.49 -31.81 -2.96
C LEU A 348 5.58 -32.59 -1.65
N THR A 349 6.73 -33.17 -1.31
CA THR A 349 6.90 -33.98 -0.08
C THR A 349 6.78 -33.17 1.20
N LEU A 350 6.85 -31.84 1.11
CA LEU A 350 6.78 -30.91 2.23
C LEU A 350 5.36 -30.64 2.74
N ILE A 351 4.31 -31.15 2.09
CA ILE A 351 2.93 -30.77 2.37
C ILE A 351 2.06 -32.00 2.68
N VAL A 352 1.28 -31.90 3.76
CA VAL A 352 0.35 -32.94 4.19
C VAL A 352 -0.92 -32.86 3.34
N GLU A 353 -1.26 -33.96 2.66
CA GLU A 353 -2.51 -34.06 1.92
C GLU A 353 -3.68 -34.24 2.90
N GLU A 354 -4.52 -33.20 3.03
CA GLU A 354 -5.81 -33.30 3.69
C GLU A 354 -6.91 -33.32 2.63
N SER A 355 -7.68 -34.39 2.54
CA SER A 355 -8.83 -34.48 1.63
C SER A 355 -9.91 -33.49 2.07
N LYS A 356 -10.05 -32.39 1.35
CA LYS A 356 -11.07 -31.35 1.55
C LYS A 356 -11.65 -30.94 0.22
N THR A 357 -12.95 -30.66 0.18
CA THR A 357 -13.60 -30.04 -0.97
C THR A 357 -13.01 -28.66 -1.23
N PHE A 358 -12.75 -28.34 -2.50
CA PHE A 358 -12.19 -27.03 -2.86
C PHE A 358 -13.16 -25.88 -2.55
N GLU A 359 -12.67 -24.89 -1.80
CA GLU A 359 -13.34 -23.61 -1.56
C GLU A 359 -12.34 -22.46 -1.72
N LEU A 360 -12.82 -21.34 -2.26
CA LEU A 360 -11.98 -20.16 -2.46
C LEU A 360 -11.69 -19.49 -1.12
N THR A 361 -10.42 -19.49 -0.71
CA THR A 361 -9.98 -18.83 0.53
C THR A 361 -9.41 -17.43 0.26
N ASP A 362 -9.23 -16.61 1.31
CA ASP A 362 -8.53 -15.31 1.24
C ASP A 362 -7.12 -15.45 0.63
N GLY A 363 -6.43 -16.57 0.87
CA GLY A 363 -5.15 -16.88 0.25
C GLY A 363 -5.25 -16.99 -1.28
N HIS A 364 -6.29 -17.65 -1.79
CA HIS A 364 -6.54 -17.74 -3.22
C HIS A 364 -6.87 -16.36 -3.82
N GLN A 365 -7.72 -15.57 -3.17
CA GLN A 365 -8.07 -14.21 -3.62
C GLN A 365 -6.83 -13.31 -3.75
N LYS A 366 -5.89 -13.40 -2.78
CA LYS A 366 -4.60 -12.70 -2.84
C LYS A 366 -3.73 -13.16 -4.00
N LEU A 367 -3.67 -14.47 -4.27
CA LEU A 367 -2.94 -15.00 -5.42
C LEU A 367 -3.52 -14.51 -6.75
N LEU A 368 -4.85 -14.44 -6.88
CA LEU A 368 -5.51 -13.88 -8.06
C LEU A 368 -5.19 -12.40 -8.24
N LEU A 369 -5.20 -11.62 -7.16
CA LEU A 369 -4.81 -10.20 -7.20
C LEU A 369 -3.37 -10.03 -7.71
N LEU A 370 -2.43 -10.82 -7.20
CA LEU A 370 -1.04 -10.81 -7.65
C LEU A 370 -0.91 -11.27 -9.12
N LEU A 371 -1.73 -12.22 -9.56
CA LEU A 371 -1.77 -12.70 -10.94
C LEU A 371 -2.30 -11.62 -11.88
N GLU A 372 -3.33 -10.87 -11.47
CA GLU A 372 -3.82 -9.71 -12.19
C GLU A 372 -2.76 -8.61 -12.30
N GLU A 373 -2.09 -8.26 -11.20
CA GLU A 373 -1.09 -7.18 -11.15
C GLU A 373 0.16 -7.51 -11.97
N HIS A 374 0.70 -8.72 -11.86
CA HIS A 374 2.03 -9.06 -12.40
C HIS A 374 2.01 -9.87 -13.69
N VAL A 375 0.88 -10.49 -14.07
CA VAL A 375 0.81 -11.38 -15.24
C VAL A 375 -0.25 -10.93 -16.23
N LEU A 376 -1.50 -10.76 -15.79
CA LEU A 376 -2.58 -10.39 -16.71
C LEU A 376 -2.53 -8.91 -17.13
N GLY A 377 -1.95 -8.05 -16.30
CA GLY A 377 -1.77 -6.62 -16.54
C GLY A 377 -0.69 -6.25 -17.56
N ILE A 378 0.06 -7.21 -18.09
CA ILE A 378 1.18 -6.98 -19.02
C ILE A 378 0.67 -6.45 -20.36
N LYS A 379 1.24 -5.33 -20.81
CA LYS A 379 0.85 -4.69 -22.07
C LYS A 379 1.99 -4.62 -23.09
N THR A 380 3.24 -4.69 -22.64
CA THR A 380 4.40 -4.49 -23.52
C THR A 380 5.47 -5.56 -23.32
N PHE A 381 6.29 -5.81 -24.34
CA PHE A 381 7.45 -6.71 -24.20
C PHE A 381 8.50 -6.18 -23.23
N GLY A 382 8.56 -4.86 -23.02
CA GLY A 382 9.43 -4.27 -22.00
C GLY A 382 9.13 -4.80 -20.60
N ASP A 383 7.89 -5.22 -20.34
CA ASP A 383 7.50 -5.81 -19.04
C ASP A 383 8.17 -7.17 -18.76
N PHE A 384 8.70 -7.86 -19.79
CA PHE A 384 9.51 -9.08 -19.62
C PHE A 384 10.98 -8.78 -19.29
N ASP A 385 11.45 -7.56 -19.51
CA ASP A 385 12.87 -7.29 -19.74
C ASP A 385 13.40 -6.10 -18.93
N PHE A 386 13.09 -5.99 -17.63
CA PHE A 386 13.77 -5.04 -16.74
C PHE A 386 13.95 -5.54 -15.30
N ALA A 387 15.21 -5.81 -14.93
CA ALA A 387 15.63 -6.16 -13.58
C ALA A 387 15.86 -4.95 -12.65
N HIS A 388 15.50 -3.72 -13.07
CA HIS A 388 15.98 -2.49 -12.41
C HIS A 388 14.88 -1.56 -11.89
N ASN A 389 13.60 -1.86 -12.13
CA ASN A 389 12.50 -1.11 -11.53
C ASN A 389 11.88 -1.92 -10.40
N ARG A 390 11.82 -1.37 -9.17
CA ARG A 390 11.17 -1.97 -7.99
C ARG A 390 9.67 -2.32 -8.21
N GLY A 391 9.08 -1.97 -9.36
CA GLY A 391 7.70 -2.25 -9.71
C GLY A 391 7.46 -3.41 -10.70
N THR A 392 8.48 -3.93 -11.37
CA THR A 392 8.31 -4.94 -12.43
C THR A 392 9.07 -6.22 -12.09
N VAL A 393 8.36 -7.34 -12.05
CA VAL A 393 8.91 -8.68 -11.80
C VAL A 393 8.70 -9.50 -13.06
N ASP A 394 9.64 -10.40 -13.37
CA ASP A 394 9.52 -11.31 -14.51
C ASP A 394 8.15 -12.04 -14.46
N PRO A 395 7.28 -11.79 -15.45
CA PRO A 395 5.97 -12.39 -15.56
C PRO A 395 5.94 -13.92 -15.47
N VAL A 396 6.95 -14.59 -16.03
CA VAL A 396 7.03 -16.05 -16.04
C VAL A 396 7.35 -16.55 -14.63
N PHE A 397 8.29 -15.90 -13.95
CA PHE A 397 8.58 -16.18 -12.56
C PHE A 397 7.36 -15.93 -11.65
N CYS A 398 6.62 -14.84 -11.87
CA CYS A 398 5.41 -14.53 -11.10
C CYS A 398 4.32 -15.57 -11.30
N ALA A 399 3.95 -15.84 -12.55
CA ALA A 399 2.94 -16.83 -12.89
C ALA A 399 3.30 -18.20 -12.29
N ARG A 400 4.54 -18.66 -12.45
CA ARG A 400 5.00 -19.93 -11.87
C ARG A 400 4.90 -19.95 -10.35
N SER A 401 5.37 -18.91 -9.66
CA SER A 401 5.33 -18.85 -8.19
C SER A 401 3.88 -18.87 -7.68
N ILE A 402 3.00 -18.11 -8.33
CA ILE A 402 1.57 -18.07 -7.99
C ILE A 402 0.92 -19.43 -8.23
N LEU A 403 1.15 -20.07 -9.38
CA LEU A 403 0.56 -21.37 -9.71
C LEU A 403 1.06 -22.48 -8.78
N ARG A 404 2.33 -22.44 -8.39
CA ARG A 404 2.86 -23.36 -7.37
C ARG A 404 2.20 -23.13 -6.02
N ALA A 405 2.05 -21.88 -5.60
CA ALA A 405 1.37 -21.57 -4.35
C ALA A 405 -0.12 -21.99 -4.38
N TRP A 406 -0.79 -21.78 -5.52
CA TRP A 406 -2.15 -22.24 -5.76
C TRP A 406 -2.26 -23.76 -5.63
N LEU A 407 -1.37 -24.50 -6.28
CA LEU A 407 -1.32 -25.95 -6.16
C LEU A 407 -1.21 -26.39 -4.70
N CYS A 408 -0.34 -25.75 -3.90
CA CYS A 408 -0.18 -26.05 -2.49
C CYS A 408 -1.46 -25.82 -1.67
N LEU A 409 -2.20 -24.74 -1.95
CA LEU A 409 -3.48 -24.45 -1.28
C LEU A 409 -4.59 -25.41 -1.71
N GLY A 410 -4.52 -25.94 -2.94
CA GLY A 410 -5.52 -26.82 -3.55
C GLY A 410 -5.21 -28.33 -3.49
N LEU A 411 -4.18 -28.76 -2.74
CA LEU A 411 -3.72 -30.17 -2.76
C LEU A 411 -4.80 -31.19 -2.39
N GLY A 412 -5.80 -30.82 -1.58
CA GLY A 412 -6.89 -31.69 -1.16
C GLY A 412 -7.89 -32.04 -2.26
N ASP A 413 -7.99 -31.24 -3.32
CA ASP A 413 -8.91 -31.40 -4.45
C ASP A 413 -8.36 -30.65 -5.69
N ARG A 414 -7.28 -31.21 -6.24
CA ARG A 414 -6.50 -30.57 -7.32
C ARG A 414 -7.33 -30.36 -8.58
N ALA A 415 -8.12 -31.35 -8.97
CA ALA A 415 -8.97 -31.29 -10.15
C ALA A 415 -9.98 -30.13 -10.07
N SER A 416 -10.72 -30.02 -8.97
CA SER A 416 -11.72 -28.95 -8.81
C SER A 416 -11.06 -27.58 -8.68
N SER A 417 -9.95 -27.49 -7.94
CA SER A 417 -9.19 -26.25 -7.76
C SER A 417 -8.64 -25.72 -9.09
N SER A 418 -8.06 -26.59 -9.92
CA SER A 418 -7.48 -26.23 -11.21
C SER A 418 -8.55 -25.99 -12.28
N SER A 419 -9.66 -26.73 -12.27
CA SER A 419 -10.80 -26.44 -13.15
C SER A 419 -11.41 -25.08 -12.81
N TRP A 420 -11.54 -24.72 -11.52
CA TRP A 420 -11.99 -23.39 -11.10
C TRP A 420 -11.04 -22.29 -11.60
N LEU A 421 -9.73 -22.44 -11.35
CA LEU A 421 -8.73 -21.47 -11.81
C LEU A 421 -8.70 -21.38 -13.35
N GLY A 422 -8.88 -22.50 -14.03
CA GLY A 422 -8.96 -22.58 -15.48
C GLY A 422 -10.14 -21.78 -16.03
N ASN A 423 -11.34 -22.03 -15.51
CA ASN A 423 -12.55 -21.27 -15.88
C ASN A 423 -12.39 -19.77 -15.61
N TRP A 424 -11.80 -19.38 -14.48
CA TRP A 424 -11.51 -17.99 -14.15
C TRP A 424 -10.52 -17.36 -15.16
N LEU A 425 -9.47 -18.08 -15.56
CA LEU A 425 -8.52 -17.62 -16.57
C LEU A 425 -9.17 -17.48 -17.95
N GLU A 426 -10.04 -18.42 -18.36
CA GLU A 426 -10.78 -18.33 -19.63
C GLU A 426 -11.66 -17.08 -19.68
N ASP A 427 -12.36 -16.78 -18.58
CA ASP A 427 -13.17 -15.57 -18.44
C ASP A 427 -12.30 -14.31 -18.53
N ARG A 428 -11.20 -14.26 -17.77
CA ARG A 428 -10.32 -13.08 -17.71
C ARG A 428 -9.57 -12.80 -19.01
N LEU A 429 -9.20 -13.85 -19.74
CA LEU A 429 -8.48 -13.73 -21.00
C LEU A 429 -9.42 -13.57 -22.20
N GLY A 430 -10.74 -13.63 -22.00
CA GLY A 430 -11.75 -13.54 -23.05
C GLY A 430 -11.70 -14.74 -24.01
N MET A 431 -11.33 -15.92 -23.49
CA MET A 431 -11.20 -17.15 -24.29
C MET A 431 -12.52 -17.91 -24.45
N LYS A 432 -13.51 -17.66 -23.57
CA LYS A 432 -14.84 -18.23 -23.74
C LYS A 432 -15.44 -17.75 -25.06
N SER A 433 -15.55 -18.67 -26.01
CA SER A 433 -16.28 -18.44 -27.25
C SER A 433 -17.70 -18.00 -26.90
N SER A 434 -18.15 -16.87 -27.44
CA SER A 434 -19.52 -16.35 -27.33
C SER A 434 -20.57 -17.25 -28.02
N ALA A 435 -20.43 -18.57 -27.92
CA ALA A 435 -21.24 -19.57 -28.60
C ALA A 435 -22.49 -19.98 -27.81
N GLU A 436 -22.63 -19.58 -26.54
CA GLU A 436 -23.77 -20.02 -25.69
C GLU A 436 -24.76 -18.91 -25.29
N SER A 437 -24.50 -17.64 -25.64
CA SER A 437 -25.45 -16.53 -25.41
C SER A 437 -26.06 -16.01 -26.71
N SER A 438 -26.90 -16.81 -27.34
CA SER A 438 -28.07 -16.38 -28.14
C SER A 438 -28.54 -17.52 -29.05
N GLY A 439 -29.47 -18.33 -28.54
CA GLY A 439 -30.42 -18.97 -29.42
C GLY A 439 -31.30 -17.88 -30.02
N ASP A 440 -30.91 -17.31 -31.17
CA ASP A 440 -31.82 -17.10 -32.29
C ASP A 440 -31.15 -16.40 -33.49
N THR A 441 -31.47 -16.94 -34.66
CA THR A 441 -31.20 -16.50 -36.03
C THR A 441 -29.79 -16.62 -36.65
N PRO A 442 -29.62 -17.40 -37.75
CA PRO A 442 -28.41 -17.46 -38.53
C PRO A 442 -28.41 -16.35 -39.58
N ARG A 443 -27.52 -15.36 -39.47
CA ARG A 443 -27.25 -14.44 -40.57
C ARG A 443 -25.78 -14.06 -40.69
N SER A 444 -25.25 -14.39 -41.87
CA SER A 444 -24.00 -13.91 -42.48
C SER A 444 -22.68 -14.45 -41.92
N LYS A 445 -22.24 -15.55 -42.54
CA LYS A 445 -20.82 -15.92 -42.65
C LYS A 445 -20.08 -14.83 -43.42
N ASN A 446 -19.47 -13.88 -42.72
CA ASN A 446 -18.28 -13.20 -43.22
C ASN A 446 -17.05 -13.92 -42.65
N LYS A 447 -16.56 -14.91 -43.42
CA LYS A 447 -15.16 -15.35 -43.32
C LYS A 447 -14.30 -14.16 -43.75
N ASN A 448 -13.87 -13.32 -42.80
CA ASN A 448 -12.70 -12.43 -42.93
C ASN A 448 -12.31 -11.69 -41.63
N ASP A 449 -12.94 -11.92 -40.48
CA ASP A 449 -12.43 -11.44 -39.18
C ASP A 449 -11.34 -12.37 -38.63
N ALA A 450 -10.24 -12.50 -39.38
CA ALA A 450 -8.98 -12.93 -38.81
C ALA A 450 -8.29 -11.68 -38.24
N SER A 451 -7.97 -11.72 -36.94
CA SER A 451 -7.14 -10.76 -36.20
C SER A 451 -7.85 -9.53 -35.58
N VAL A 452 -8.77 -9.74 -34.66
CA VAL A 452 -8.64 -8.94 -33.43
C VAL A 452 -7.43 -9.53 -32.69
N PRO A 453 -6.28 -8.83 -32.61
CA PRO A 453 -5.14 -9.34 -31.85
C PRO A 453 -5.62 -9.55 -30.41
N ASN A 454 -5.53 -10.79 -29.92
CA ASN A 454 -5.90 -11.09 -28.54
C ASN A 454 -5.16 -10.10 -27.62
N LYS A 455 -5.87 -9.32 -26.81
CA LYS A 455 -5.24 -8.24 -26.02
C LYS A 455 -4.27 -8.78 -24.98
N HIS A 456 -4.34 -10.08 -24.69
CA HIS A 456 -3.58 -10.77 -23.64
C HIS A 456 -2.53 -11.76 -24.17
N ARG A 457 -2.06 -11.63 -25.41
CA ARG A 457 -1.06 -12.56 -26.01
C ARG A 457 0.19 -12.75 -25.12
N LEU A 458 0.66 -11.66 -24.52
CA LEU A 458 1.82 -11.66 -23.63
C LEU A 458 1.54 -12.38 -22.30
N ALA A 459 0.40 -12.13 -21.68
CA ALA A 459 -0.03 -12.84 -20.48
C ALA A 459 -0.19 -14.34 -20.75
N CYS A 460 -0.79 -14.71 -21.90
CA CYS A 460 -0.89 -16.10 -22.34
C CYS A 460 0.48 -16.74 -22.50
N ALA A 461 1.44 -16.05 -23.12
CA ALA A 461 2.82 -16.54 -23.25
C ALA A 461 3.48 -16.79 -21.89
N SER A 462 3.30 -15.89 -20.92
CA SER A 462 3.82 -16.06 -19.55
C SER A 462 3.23 -17.28 -18.85
N LEU A 463 1.91 -17.48 -18.98
CA LEU A 463 1.20 -18.64 -18.42
C LEU A 463 1.67 -19.94 -19.08
N VAL A 464 1.75 -19.98 -20.41
CA VAL A 464 2.24 -21.16 -21.16
C VAL A 464 3.67 -21.51 -20.77
N ARG A 465 4.56 -20.52 -20.66
CA ARG A 465 5.94 -20.73 -20.19
C ARG A 465 6.01 -21.21 -18.74
N SER A 466 5.05 -20.83 -17.92
CA SER A 466 5.01 -21.25 -16.52
C SER A 466 4.45 -22.66 -16.34
N LEU A 467 3.46 -23.02 -17.17
CA LEU A 467 2.69 -24.26 -17.09
C LEU A 467 3.33 -25.43 -17.84
N LEU A 468 3.87 -25.17 -19.04
CA LEU A 468 4.27 -26.22 -20.00
C LEU A 468 5.78 -26.39 -20.14
N TRP A 469 6.58 -25.35 -19.86
CA TRP A 469 8.03 -25.49 -19.92
C TRP A 469 8.55 -26.12 -18.62
N PRO A 470 9.48 -27.08 -18.71
CA PRO A 470 10.23 -27.52 -17.54
C PRO A 470 11.04 -26.35 -16.98
N ASN A 471 11.17 -26.28 -15.65
CA ASN A 471 11.68 -25.10 -14.95
C ASN A 471 13.05 -24.59 -15.45
N ASN A 472 13.91 -25.48 -15.93
CA ASN A 472 15.26 -25.16 -16.43
C ASN A 472 15.29 -24.46 -17.81
N ALA A 473 14.17 -24.41 -18.53
CA ALA A 473 14.17 -24.00 -19.94
C ALA A 473 13.46 -22.65 -20.19
N ALA A 474 12.77 -22.08 -19.20
CA ALA A 474 11.86 -20.96 -19.43
C ALA A 474 12.55 -19.58 -19.50
N THR A 475 13.80 -19.46 -19.04
CA THR A 475 14.61 -18.24 -19.14
C THR A 475 16.09 -18.62 -19.28
N PRO A 476 16.68 -18.64 -20.49
CA PRO A 476 18.11 -18.90 -20.63
C PRO A 476 18.89 -17.77 -19.95
N THR A 477 19.63 -18.09 -18.89
CA THR A 477 20.57 -17.11 -18.35
C THR A 477 21.70 -16.90 -19.36
N LYS A 478 22.18 -15.67 -19.55
CA LYS A 478 23.27 -15.35 -20.52
C LYS A 478 24.54 -16.21 -20.37
N LYS A 479 24.71 -16.91 -19.25
CA LYS A 479 25.82 -17.84 -19.01
C LYS A 479 25.66 -19.20 -19.72
N GLU A 480 24.45 -19.60 -20.10
CA GLU A 480 24.17 -20.95 -20.62
C GLU A 480 24.22 -21.04 -22.15
N ILE A 481 24.26 -19.90 -22.85
CA ILE A 481 24.45 -19.88 -24.31
C ILE A 481 25.79 -20.52 -24.73
N ASN A 482 26.78 -20.55 -23.82
CA ASN A 482 28.08 -21.17 -24.06
C ASN A 482 28.14 -22.66 -23.66
N ALA A 483 27.12 -23.21 -23.00
CA ALA A 483 27.10 -24.60 -22.50
C ALA A 483 26.25 -25.56 -23.35
N ALA A 484 25.63 -25.07 -24.43
CA ALA A 484 24.71 -25.83 -25.29
C ALA A 484 25.36 -26.94 -26.16
N PHE A 485 26.58 -27.39 -25.84
CA PHE A 485 27.32 -28.41 -26.60
C PHE A 485 27.79 -29.63 -25.79
N GLU A 486 27.32 -29.83 -24.55
CA GLU A 486 27.59 -31.07 -23.82
C GLU A 486 26.32 -31.92 -23.62
N GLU A 487 26.47 -33.23 -23.80
CA GLU A 487 25.43 -34.26 -23.87
C GLU A 487 24.54 -34.36 -22.60
N PRO A 488 23.27 -34.79 -22.72
CA PRO A 488 22.32 -34.81 -21.62
C PRO A 488 22.57 -36.00 -20.68
N SER A 489 23.17 -35.77 -19.53
CA SER A 489 23.23 -36.76 -18.45
C SER A 489 22.02 -36.63 -17.52
N VAL A 490 21.29 -37.75 -17.38
CA VAL A 490 20.25 -38.06 -16.38
C VAL A 490 19.02 -37.14 -16.40
N VAL A 491 18.03 -37.54 -17.19
CA VAL A 491 16.68 -36.97 -17.21
C VAL A 491 15.96 -37.40 -15.93
N ASP A 492 16.04 -36.59 -14.87
CA ASP A 492 14.95 -36.58 -13.89
C ASP A 492 13.68 -36.22 -14.68
N HIS A 493 12.62 -37.03 -14.54
CA HIS A 493 11.35 -36.79 -15.20
C HIS A 493 10.70 -35.50 -14.66
N VAL A 494 11.10 -34.35 -15.21
CA VAL A 494 10.51 -33.05 -14.86
C VAL A 494 9.11 -33.00 -15.46
N VAL A 495 8.11 -33.32 -14.64
CA VAL A 495 6.70 -33.24 -15.00
C VAL A 495 6.29 -31.76 -15.11
N PRO A 496 5.64 -31.32 -16.21
CA PRO A 496 5.14 -29.96 -16.34
C PRO A 496 4.15 -29.61 -15.23
N LEU A 497 4.15 -28.36 -14.78
CA LEU A 497 3.27 -27.88 -13.71
C LEU A 497 1.79 -28.09 -14.08
N ALA A 498 1.43 -27.91 -15.36
CA ALA A 498 0.09 -28.17 -15.85
C ALA A 498 -0.39 -29.60 -15.58
N SER A 499 0.50 -30.58 -15.75
CA SER A 499 0.19 -31.99 -15.51
C SER A 499 0.03 -32.29 -14.02
N THR A 500 0.84 -31.66 -13.15
CA THR A 500 0.71 -31.83 -11.70
C THR A 500 -0.53 -31.17 -11.13
N MET A 501 -0.96 -30.07 -11.74
CA MET A 501 -2.19 -29.36 -11.38
C MET A 501 -3.45 -30.00 -11.99
N GLU A 502 -3.34 -30.94 -12.93
CA GLU A 502 -4.50 -31.55 -13.62
C GLU A 502 -5.34 -30.53 -14.41
N PHE A 503 -4.69 -29.55 -15.05
CA PHE A 503 -5.38 -28.60 -15.90
C PHE A 503 -6.03 -29.27 -17.12
N GLU A 504 -7.20 -28.77 -17.52
CA GLU A 504 -7.92 -29.25 -18.68
C GLU A 504 -7.13 -28.99 -19.98
N GLN A 505 -7.04 -30.02 -20.84
CA GLN A 505 -6.27 -29.93 -22.08
C GLN A 505 -6.81 -28.84 -23.04
N LYS A 506 -8.13 -28.61 -23.02
CA LYS A 506 -8.78 -27.58 -23.84
C LYS A 506 -8.20 -26.19 -23.55
N LEU A 507 -8.16 -25.79 -22.28
CA LEU A 507 -7.57 -24.53 -21.84
C LEU A 507 -6.11 -24.37 -22.29
N LEU A 508 -5.29 -25.42 -22.12
CA LEU A 508 -3.87 -25.38 -22.48
C LEU A 508 -3.68 -25.15 -23.99
N ILE A 509 -4.55 -25.74 -24.82
CA ILE A 509 -4.54 -25.53 -26.27
C ILE A 509 -4.93 -24.09 -26.60
N GLU A 510 -5.98 -23.54 -25.99
CA GLU A 510 -6.44 -22.16 -26.21
C GLU A 510 -5.40 -21.11 -25.79
N LEU A 511 -4.72 -21.34 -24.65
CA LEU A 511 -3.59 -20.52 -24.20
C LEU A 511 -2.44 -20.52 -25.22
N CYS A 512 -2.08 -21.70 -25.72
CA CYS A 512 -1.02 -21.85 -26.72
C CYS A 512 -1.40 -21.19 -28.04
N GLN A 513 -2.63 -21.39 -28.52
CA GLN A 513 -3.16 -20.75 -29.74
C GLN A 513 -3.14 -19.23 -29.62
N SER A 514 -3.51 -18.72 -28.44
CA SER A 514 -3.51 -17.29 -28.15
C SER A 514 -2.11 -16.67 -28.15
N CYS A 515 -1.05 -17.44 -27.87
CA CYS A 515 0.33 -16.93 -27.91
C CYS A 515 1.07 -17.21 -29.23
N LEU A 516 0.43 -17.82 -30.23
CA LEU A 516 1.05 -18.13 -31.53
C LEU A 516 1.62 -16.87 -32.20
N GLY A 517 2.82 -17.00 -32.77
CA GLY A 517 3.57 -15.89 -33.36
C GLY A 517 4.46 -15.13 -32.39
N LEU A 518 4.47 -15.48 -31.10
CA LEU A 518 5.49 -15.06 -30.15
C LEU A 518 6.62 -16.11 -30.11
N VAL A 519 7.85 -15.68 -30.35
CA VAL A 519 9.02 -16.56 -30.38
C VAL A 519 9.21 -17.22 -29.00
N GLU A 520 9.47 -18.53 -28.99
CA GLU A 520 9.77 -19.33 -27.78
C GLU A 520 8.69 -19.29 -26.69
N SER A 521 7.41 -19.10 -27.05
CA SER A 521 6.33 -19.09 -26.05
C SER A 521 5.83 -20.50 -25.71
N VAL A 522 5.75 -21.39 -26.70
CA VAL A 522 5.27 -22.79 -26.54
C VAL A 522 6.46 -23.76 -26.62
N PRO A 523 6.55 -24.80 -25.76
CA PRO A 523 7.59 -25.81 -25.86
C PRO A 523 7.57 -26.54 -27.21
N PRO A 524 8.72 -26.82 -27.86
CA PRO A 524 8.77 -27.52 -29.14
C PRO A 524 8.01 -28.87 -29.21
N PRO A 525 7.95 -29.70 -28.15
CA PRO A 525 7.15 -30.92 -28.15
C PRO A 525 5.65 -30.65 -28.27
N VAL A 526 5.14 -29.63 -27.57
CA VAL A 526 3.71 -29.28 -27.52
C VAL A 526 3.26 -28.59 -28.81
N VAL A 527 4.14 -27.83 -29.46
CA VAL A 527 3.86 -27.22 -30.78
C VAL A 527 3.45 -28.28 -31.82
N ARG A 528 4.00 -29.50 -31.74
CA ARG A 528 3.67 -30.58 -32.67
C ARG A 528 2.29 -31.20 -32.43
N GLU A 529 1.81 -31.14 -31.18
CA GLU A 529 0.48 -31.67 -30.81
C GLU A 529 -0.64 -30.66 -31.12
N ILE A 530 -0.33 -29.36 -31.13
CA ILE A 530 -1.29 -28.27 -31.42
C ILE A 530 -1.45 -28.02 -32.92
N GLN A 531 -0.48 -28.41 -33.75
CA GLN A 531 -0.51 -28.26 -35.20
C GLN A 531 -1.29 -29.37 -35.95
N ILE A 532 -1.90 -30.31 -35.21
CA ILE A 532 -2.79 -31.37 -35.71
C ILE A 532 -4.22 -30.96 -35.38
#